data_AF-A0A1S1NF46-F1
#
_entry.id   AF-A0A1S1NF46-F1
#
_cell.length_a   1.000
_cell.length_b   1.000
_cell.length_c   1.000
_cell.angle_alpha   90.00
_cell.angle_beta   90.00
_cell.angle_gamma   90.00
#
_symmetry.space_group_name_H-M   'P 1'
#
loop_
_entity.id
_entity.type
_entity.pdbx_description
1 polymer ?
#
loop_
_entity_poly.entity_id
_entity_poly.type
_entity_poly.pdbx_seq_one_letter_code
_entity_poly.pdbx_strand_id
1 'polypeptide(L)'
;METPQPLLRNTNAYFAQSAIAFGVSLSSLAIGITFLPISVWQRGFLAICGLFLVTSCFNLAKVIRDQHEAQQIRNRVDEARMEQMYVGHNPLKGVV
;
A
#
# COMPACT_ATOMS: atom_id res chain seq x y z
N MET A 1 -17.92 -8.10 20.11
CA MET A 1 -17.33 -6.77 20.38
C MET A 1 -16.21 -6.59 19.37
N GLU A 2 -16.51 -6.06 18.19
CA GLU A 2 -15.47 -5.71 17.22
C GLU A 2 -14.87 -4.39 17.69
N THR A 3 -13.66 -4.45 18.26
CA THR A 3 -12.95 -3.25 18.67
C THR A 3 -12.64 -2.43 17.40
N PRO A 4 -13.00 -1.13 17.35
CA PRO A 4 -12.66 -0.29 16.21
C PRO A 4 -11.15 -0.34 16.00
N GLN A 5 -10.71 -0.89 14.87
CA GLN A 5 -9.29 -0.91 14.53
C GLN A 5 -8.83 0.55 14.39
N PRO A 6 -7.88 1.03 15.22
CA PRO A 6 -7.40 2.39 15.09
C PRO A 6 -6.75 2.53 13.70
N LEU A 7 -7.25 3.47 12.90
CA LEU A 7 -6.64 3.85 11.63
C LEU A 7 -5.19 4.27 11.93
N LEU A 8 -4.24 3.36 11.69
CA LEU A 8 -2.81 3.55 11.90
C LEU A 8 -2.32 4.54 10.83
N ARG A 9 -2.47 5.84 11.14
CA ARG A 9 -2.04 6.93 10.28
C ARG A 9 -0.54 7.08 10.43
N ASN A 10 0.18 6.61 9.41
CA ASN A 10 1.62 6.81 9.34
C ASN A 10 1.95 8.31 9.45
N THR A 11 2.88 8.65 10.33
CA THR A 11 3.35 10.02 10.51
C THR A 11 4.21 10.42 9.31
N ASN A 12 4.13 11.69 8.87
CA ASN A 12 4.91 12.22 7.74
C ASN A 12 6.43 11.95 7.88
N ALA A 13 6.94 11.89 9.11
CA ALA A 13 8.33 11.53 9.41
C ALA A 13 8.71 10.12 8.92
N TYR A 14 7.84 9.12 9.11
CA TYR A 14 8.11 7.74 8.69
C TYR A 14 8.07 7.58 7.17
N PHE A 15 7.19 8.34 6.50
CA PHE A 15 7.17 8.42 5.05
C PHE A 15 8.47 9.03 4.50
N ALA A 16 8.93 10.14 5.07
CA ALA A 16 10.18 10.78 4.66
C ALA A 16 11.39 9.85 4.87
N GLN A 17 11.47 9.16 6.02
CA GLN A 17 12.52 8.17 6.29
C GLN A 17 12.52 7.05 5.25
N SER A 18 11.34 6.51 4.92
CA SER A 18 11.21 5.44 3.93
C SER A 18 11.63 5.89 2.53
N ALA A 19 11.28 7.12 2.14
CA ALA A 19 11.69 7.70 0.86
C ALA A 19 13.21 7.89 0.78
N ILE A 20 13.84 8.37 1.86
CA ILE A 20 15.30 8.52 1.95
C ILE A 20 15.99 7.15 1.87
N ALA A 21 15.53 6.17 2.65
CA ALA A 21 16.10 4.81 2.65
C ALA A 21 15.99 4.15 1.27
N PHE A 22 14.85 4.32 0.58
CA PHE A 22 14.68 3.86 -0.79
C PHE A 22 15.66 4.54 -1.75
N GLY A 23 15.82 5.87 -1.65
CA GLY A 23 16.80 6.61 -2.43
C GLY A 23 18.22 6.10 -2.24
N VAL A 24 18.65 5.92 -0.99
CA VAL A 24 19.97 5.37 -0.65
C VAL A 24 20.15 3.96 -1.22
N SER A 25 19.15 3.09 -1.09
CA SER A 25 19.19 1.73 -1.64
C SER A 25 19.31 1.72 -3.17
N LEU A 26 18.54 2.57 -3.85
CA LEU A 26 18.56 2.66 -5.31
C LEU A 26 19.90 3.22 -5.81
N SER A 27 20.44 4.24 -5.14
CA SER A 27 21.78 4.76 -5.42
C SER A 27 22.85 3.71 -5.17
N SER A 28 22.77 2.96 -4.08
CA SER A 28 23.72 1.88 -3.79
C SER A 28 23.69 0.79 -4.87
N LEU A 29 22.51 0.43 -5.40
CA LEU A 29 22.39 -0.50 -6.51
C LEU A 29 23.08 0.05 -7.77
N ALA A 30 22.81 1.31 -8.13
CA ALA A 30 23.41 1.95 -9.30
C ALA A 30 24.95 2.06 -9.20
N ILE A 31 25.46 2.41 -8.01
CA ILE A 31 26.89 2.44 -7.72
C ILE A 31 27.48 1.03 -7.85
N GLY A 32 26.83 0.01 -7.28
CA GLY A 32 27.26 -1.39 -7.38
C GLY A 32 27.35 -1.87 -8.83
N ILE A 33 26.36 -1.54 -9.66
CA ILE A 33 26.38 -1.84 -11.10
C ILE A 33 27.53 -1.12 -11.81
N THR A 34 27.86 0.11 -11.41
CA THR A 34 28.93 0.90 -12.04
C THR A 34 30.34 0.42 -11.68
N PHE A 35 30.55 0.02 -10.42
CA PHE A 35 31.84 -0.50 -9.93
C PHE A 35 32.15 -1.94 -10.35
N LEU A 36 31.17 -2.66 -10.90
CA LEU A 36 31.35 -4.04 -11.31
C LEU A 36 32.24 -4.13 -12.57
N PRO A 37 33.36 -4.89 -12.55
CA PRO A 37 34.27 -5.01 -13.70
C PRO A 37 33.73 -5.98 -14.75
N ILE A 38 32.64 -5.58 -15.43
CA ILE A 38 31.95 -6.36 -16.47
C ILE A 38 31.87 -5.59 -17.79
N SER A 39 31.48 -6.28 -18.86
CA SER A 39 31.28 -5.64 -20.16
C SER A 39 30.14 -4.63 -20.13
N VAL A 40 30.24 -3.58 -20.97
CA VAL A 40 29.23 -2.51 -21.05
C VAL A 40 27.83 -3.05 -21.36
N TRP A 41 27.75 -4.09 -22.20
CA TRP A 41 26.48 -4.72 -22.57
C TRP A 41 25.81 -5.42 -21.39
N GLN A 42 26.55 -6.23 -20.64
CA GLN A 42 26.04 -6.91 -19.43
C GLN A 42 25.61 -5.90 -18.37
N ARG A 43 26.35 -4.79 -18.25
CA ARG A 43 26.02 -3.71 -17.32
C ARG A 43 24.69 -3.03 -17.70
N GLY A 44 24.46 -2.79 -18.99
CA GLY A 44 23.20 -2.27 -19.50
C GLY A 44 22.01 -3.20 -19.21
N PHE A 45 22.18 -4.51 -19.42
CA PHE A 45 21.16 -5.50 -19.08
C PHE A 45 20.80 -5.48 -17.58
N LEU A 46 21.80 -5.50 -16.70
CA LEU A 46 21.59 -5.42 -15.25
C LEU A 46 20.88 -4.12 -14.83
N ALA A 47 21.25 -2.98 -15.43
CA ALA A 47 20.60 -1.71 -15.15
C ALA A 47 19.11 -1.72 -15.54
N ILE A 48 18.79 -2.21 -16.74
CA ILE A 48 17.41 -2.30 -17.22
C ILE A 48 16.59 -3.29 -16.37
N CYS A 49 17.14 -4.46 -16.07
CA CYS A 49 16.49 -5.44 -15.18
C CYS A 49 16.22 -4.84 -13.79
N GLY A 50 17.20 -4.15 -13.20
CA GLY A 50 17.04 -3.47 -11.91
C GLY A 50 15.93 -2.41 -11.94
N LEU A 51 15.93 -1.53 -12.95
CA LEU A 51 14.91 -0.50 -13.12
C LEU A 51 13.51 -1.10 -13.32
N PHE A 52 13.40 -2.13 -14.15
CA PHE A 52 12.13 -2.82 -14.41
C PHE A 52 11.59 -3.53 -13.16
N LEU A 53 12.47 -4.17 -12.40
CA LEU A 53 12.13 -4.84 -11.14
C LEU A 53 11.60 -3.83 -10.10
N VAL A 54 12.29 -2.70 -9.92
CA VAL A 54 11.87 -1.63 -9.01
C VAL A 54 10.51 -1.07 -9.41
N THR A 55 10.32 -0.80 -10.71
CA THR A 55 9.05 -0.30 -11.25
C THR A 55 7.90 -1.28 -11.00
N SER A 56 8.13 -2.58 -11.26
CA SER A 56 7.13 -3.62 -11.04
C SER A 56 6.80 -3.81 -9.56
N CYS A 57 7.80 -3.72 -8.67
CA CYS A 57 7.62 -3.76 -7.23
C CYS A 57 6.72 -2.61 -6.74
N PHE A 58 6.93 -1.38 -7.24
CA PHE A 58 6.05 -0.25 -6.91
C PHE A 58 4.63 -0.41 -7.43
N ASN A 59 4.44 -0.96 -8.64
CA ASN A 59 3.11 -1.26 -9.15
C ASN A 59 2.40 -2.28 -8.28
N LEU A 60 3.09 -3.37 -7.92
CA LEU A 60 2.54 -4.37 -7.01
C LEU A 60 2.20 -3.79 -5.63
N ALA A 61 3.07 -2.93 -5.09
CA ALA A 61 2.83 -2.25 -3.82
C ALA A 61 1.58 -1.34 -3.88
N LYS A 62 1.35 -0.64 -5.01
CA LYS A 62 0.12 0.13 -5.22
C LYS A 62 -1.09 -0.79 -5.22
N VAL A 63 -1.08 -1.86 -6.02
CA VAL A 63 -2.20 -2.82 -6.08
C VAL A 63 -2.54 -3.37 -4.70
N ILE A 64 -1.55 -3.74 -3.90
CA ILE A 64 -1.77 -4.24 -2.53
C ILE A 64 -2.37 -3.16 -1.62
N ARG A 65 -1.90 -1.91 -1.71
CA ARG A 65 -2.47 -0.79 -0.94
C ARG A 65 -3.91 -0.51 -1.36
N ASP A 66 -4.16 -0.44 -2.66
CA ASP A 66 -5.48 -0.19 -3.22
C ASP A 66 -6.48 -1.30 -2.79
N GLN A 67 -6.02 -2.55 -2.71
CA GLN A 67 -6.83 -3.66 -2.16
C GLN A 67 -7.12 -3.51 -0.66
N HIS A 68 -6.14 -3.08 0.15
CA HIS A 68 -6.37 -2.81 1.57
C HIS A 68 -7.38 -1.68 1.78
N GLU A 69 -7.26 -0.58 1.03
CA GLU A 69 -8.18 0.55 1.10
C GLU A 69 -9.60 0.15 0.65
N ALA A 70 -9.71 -0.59 -0.45
CA ALA A 70 -11.00 -1.10 -0.93
C ALA A 70 -11.69 -2.00 0.10
N GLN A 71 -10.95 -2.89 0.76
CA GLN A 71 -11.50 -3.76 1.80
C GLN A 71 -11.99 -2.98 3.02
N GLN A 72 -11.24 -1.96 3.45
CA GLN A 72 -11.66 -1.09 4.55
C GLN A 72 -12.94 -0.31 4.23
N ILE A 73 -13.08 0.20 3.00
CA ILE A 73 -14.28 0.92 2.56
C ILE A 73 -15.48 -0.03 2.54
N ARG A 74 -15.32 -1.26 2.01
CA ARG A 74 -16.40 -2.25 1.96
C ARG A 74 -16.95 -2.56 3.34
N ASN A 75 -16.09 -2.79 4.33
CA ASN A 75 -16.52 -3.09 5.70
C ASN A 75 -17.36 -1.96 6.30
N ARG A 76 -16.94 -0.69 6.10
CA ARG A 76 -17.70 0.48 6.59
C ARG A 76 -19.05 0.63 5.91
N VAL A 77 -19.14 0.28 4.62
CA VAL A 77 -20.42 0.28 3.89
C VAL A 77 -21.32 -0.84 4.41
N ASP A 78 -20.78 -2.04 4.61
CA ASP A 78 -21.52 -3.19 5.14
C ASP A 78 -22.06 -2.88 6.55
N GLU A 79 -21.26 -2.26 7.42
CA GLU A 79 -21.68 -1.76 8.74
C GLU A 79 -22.85 -0.76 8.62
N ALA A 80 -22.72 0.28 7.80
CA ALA A 80 -23.79 1.26 7.61
C ALA A 80 -25.07 0.66 6.99
N ARG A 81 -24.93 -0.35 6.11
CA ARG A 81 -26.07 -1.08 5.54
C ARG A 81 -26.75 -1.95 6.59
N MET A 82 -25.98 -2.63 7.44
CA MET A 82 -26.50 -3.40 8.56
C MET A 82 -27.26 -2.51 9.55
N GLU A 83 -26.72 -1.33 9.87
CA GLU A 83 -27.40 -0.33 10.70
C GLU A 83 -28.73 0.14 10.07
N GLN A 84 -28.76 0.39 8.77
CA GLN A 84 -29.99 0.74 8.06
C GLN A 84 -31.04 -0.38 8.10
N MET A 85 -30.63 -1.64 7.92
CA MET A 85 -31.54 -2.79 8.04
C MET A 85 -32.10 -2.89 9.48
N TYR A 86 -31.27 -2.68 10.49
CA TYR A 86 -31.70 -2.71 11.90
C TYR A 86 -32.69 -1.57 12.23
N VAL A 87 -32.42 -0.34 11.76
CA VAL A 87 -33.31 0.82 11.97
C VAL A 87 -34.63 0.69 11.20
N GLY A 88 -34.60 0.13 9.99
CA GLY A 88 -35.80 -0.13 9.19
C GLY A 88 -36.71 -1.20 9.80
N HIS A 89 -36.15 -2.13 10.57
CA HIS A 89 -36.88 -3.19 11.25
C HIS A 89 -37.19 -2.79 12.71
N ASN A 90 -37.98 -1.74 12.91
CA ASN A 90 -38.44 -1.31 14.24
C ASN A 90 -39.88 -1.79 14.53
N PRO A 91 -40.07 -2.93 15.22
CA PRO A 91 -41.41 -3.48 15.52
C PRO A 91 -42.21 -2.68 16.56
N LEU A 92 -41.65 -1.63 17.17
CA LEU A 92 -42.27 -0.87 18.28
C LEU A 92 -43.08 0.36 17.84
N LYS A 93 -43.16 0.68 16.53
CA LYS A 93 -43.95 1.81 16.02
C LYS A 93 -45.47 1.57 15.95
N GLY A 94 -45.93 0.35 16.27
CA GLY A 94 -47.35 -0.03 16.19
C GLY A 94 -48.08 -0.18 17.53
N VAL A 95 -47.49 0.23 18.66
CA VAL A 95 -48.09 0.03 20.01
C VAL A 95 -48.17 1.33 20.82
N VAL A 96 -48.40 2.47 20.18
CA VAL A 96 -48.86 3.73 20.82
C VAL A 96 -49.89 4.41 19.94
#